data_AF-A0A952ED02-F1
#
_entry.id   AF-A0A952ED02-F1
#
_cell.length_a   1.000
_cell.length_b   1.000
_cell.length_c   1.000
_cell.angle_alpha   90.00
_cell.angle_beta   90.00
_cell.angle_gamma   90.00
#
_symmetry.space_group_name_H-M   'P 1'
#
loop_
_entity.id
_entity.type
_entity.pdbx_description
1 polymer ?
#
loop_
_entity_poly.entity_id
_entity_poly.type
_entity_poly.pdbx_seq_one_letter_code
_entity_poly.pdbx_strand_id
1 'polypeptide(L)'
;MSTPDQLRWLDGIVKAVIVLNLLDIVFTLYWVGAGWADEANLLLQNMVSNQPVLFVLTKIALVSFGSFLLWNHRSHPFAVVGIFLIFLTYYFTLLHHLRFTSGFVRTIVGV
;
A
#
# COMPACT_ATOMS: atom_id res chain seq x y z
N MET A 1 0.07 18.90 24.04
CA MET A 1 1.44 18.34 24.07
C MET A 1 1.28 16.82 24.10
N SER A 2 1.40 16.16 22.96
CA SER A 2 1.21 14.70 22.85
C SER A 2 2.37 14.00 23.57
N THR A 3 2.10 13.20 24.60
CA THR A 3 3.14 12.46 25.31
C THR A 3 3.76 11.40 24.38
N PRO A 4 5.08 11.12 24.48
CA PRO A 4 5.78 10.18 23.60
C PRO A 4 5.12 8.79 23.51
N ASP A 5 4.54 8.30 24.61
CA ASP A 5 3.87 7.00 24.68
C ASP A 5 2.56 6.96 23.89
N GLN A 6 1.86 8.08 23.79
CA GLN A 6 0.56 8.16 23.11
C GLN A 6 0.69 8.13 21.59
N LEU A 7 1.90 8.23 21.03
CA LEU A 7 2.17 8.21 19.59
C LEU A 7 2.91 6.95 19.12
N ARG A 8 3.26 6.02 20.03
CA ARG A 8 3.96 4.77 19.67
C ARG A 8 3.14 3.88 18.74
N TRP A 9 1.83 3.83 18.93
CA TRP A 9 0.93 3.09 18.04
C TRP A 9 0.89 3.72 16.64
N LEU A 10 0.97 5.06 16.54
CA LEU A 10 0.98 5.76 15.27
C LEU A 10 2.26 5.48 14.48
N ASP A 11 3.42 5.42 15.15
CA ASP A 11 4.69 4.99 14.55
C ASP A 11 4.58 3.55 13.99
N GLY A 12 3.96 2.65 14.77
CA GLY A 12 3.66 1.29 14.31
C GLY A 12 2.79 1.26 13.05
N ILE A 13 1.75 2.09 12.98
CA ILE A 13 0.87 2.19 11.81
C ILE A 13 1.62 2.72 10.60
N VAL A 14 2.46 3.77 10.75
CA VAL A 14 3.25 4.30 9.63
C VAL A 14 4.22 3.24 9.10
N LYS A 15 4.90 2.50 9.99
CA LYS A 15 5.75 1.37 9.58
C LYS A 15 4.94 0.30 8.85
N ALA A 16 3.75 -0.03 9.34
CA ALA A 16 2.86 -0.97 8.68
C ALA A 16 2.43 -0.46 7.29
N VAL A 17 2.11 0.82 7.12
CA VAL A 17 1.80 1.43 5.81
C VAL A 17 2.94 1.22 4.82
N ILE A 18 4.19 1.45 5.24
CA ILE A 18 5.37 1.25 4.38
C ILE A 18 5.50 -0.22 3.98
N VAL A 19 5.38 -1.14 4.93
CA VAL A 19 5.44 -2.59 4.65
C VAL A 19 4.32 -3.02 3.70
N LEU A 20 3.09 -2.56 3.94
CA LEU A 20 1.94 -2.87 3.10
C LEU A 20 2.10 -2.29 1.70
N ASN A 21 2.66 -1.09 1.55
CA ASN A 21 2.97 -0.52 0.25
C ASN A 21 4.00 -1.35 -0.53
N LEU A 22 5.04 -1.85 0.15
CA LEU A 22 6.02 -2.74 -0.49
C LEU A 22 5.38 -4.06 -0.94
N LEU A 23 4.54 -4.66 -0.10
CA LEU A 23 3.80 -5.87 -0.47
C LEU A 23 2.87 -5.61 -1.66
N ASP A 24 2.15 -4.49 -1.65
CA ASP A 24 1.28 -4.08 -2.75
C ASP A 24 2.06 -3.92 -4.06
N ILE A 25 3.23 -3.28 -4.03
CA ILE A 25 4.12 -3.17 -5.20
C ILE A 25 4.50 -4.56 -5.74
N VAL A 26 4.93 -5.47 -4.86
CA VAL A 26 5.33 -6.83 -5.26
C VAL A 26 4.17 -7.59 -5.89
N PHE A 27 2.99 -7.57 -5.26
CA PHE A 27 1.82 -8.26 -5.78
C PHE A 27 1.36 -7.65 -7.11
N THR A 28 1.26 -6.32 -7.21
CA THR A 28 0.91 -5.66 -8.46
C THR A 28 1.87 -6.05 -9.58
N LEU A 29 3.19 -5.98 -9.37
CA LEU A 29 4.16 -6.33 -10.40
C LEU A 29 4.06 -7.80 -10.80
N TYR A 30 3.85 -8.71 -9.85
CA TYR A 30 3.69 -10.13 -10.13
C TYR A 30 2.43 -10.40 -10.96
N TRP A 31 1.27 -9.91 -10.51
CA TRP A 31 -0.02 -10.21 -11.15
C TRP A 31 -0.18 -9.51 -12.50
N VAL A 32 0.21 -8.23 -12.60
CA VAL A 32 0.12 -7.49 -13.86
C VAL A 32 1.21 -7.93 -14.82
N GLY A 33 2.44 -8.15 -14.33
CA GLY A 33 3.55 -8.64 -15.16
C GLY A 33 3.30 -10.03 -15.75
N ALA A 34 2.54 -10.87 -15.05
CA ALA A 34 2.12 -12.17 -15.57
C ALA A 34 0.86 -12.09 -16.47
N GLY A 35 0.19 -10.94 -16.54
CA GLY A 35 -1.02 -10.72 -17.36
C GLY A 35 -2.33 -11.23 -16.74
N TRP A 36 -2.37 -11.47 -15.42
CA TRP A 36 -3.52 -12.07 -14.72
C TRP A 36 -4.44 -11.04 -14.06
N ALA A 37 -3.96 -9.82 -13.90
CA ALA A 37 -4.72 -8.72 -13.31
C ALA A 37 -4.35 -7.39 -13.97
N ASP A 38 -5.26 -6.43 -13.86
CA ASP A 38 -5.00 -5.04 -14.21
C ASP A 38 -4.77 -4.22 -12.93
N GLU A 39 -3.91 -3.20 -13.01
CA GLU A 39 -3.72 -2.25 -11.91
C GLU A 39 -4.97 -1.37 -11.78
N ALA A 40 -5.60 -1.40 -10.60
CA ALA A 40 -6.82 -0.63 -10.33
C ALA A 40 -6.59 0.88 -10.32
N ASN A 41 -5.36 1.33 -10.06
CA ASN A 41 -5.01 2.74 -10.09
C ASN A 41 -4.80 3.20 -11.54
N LEU A 42 -5.82 3.86 -12.11
CA LEU A 42 -5.83 4.37 -13.47
C LEU A 42 -4.63 5.27 -13.82
N LEU A 43 -4.10 6.04 -12.85
CA LEU A 43 -2.91 6.88 -13.07
C LEU A 43 -1.65 6.04 -13.28
N LEU A 44 -1.59 4.88 -12.64
CA LEU A 44 -0.43 4.00 -12.64
C LEU A 44 -0.56 2.82 -13.61
N GLN A 45 -1.75 2.58 -14.16
CA GLN A 45 -2.05 1.46 -15.04
C GLN A 45 -1.10 1.40 -16.25
N ASN A 46 -0.85 2.54 -16.89
CA ASN A 46 0.09 2.60 -18.01
C ASN A 46 1.56 2.51 -17.58
N MET A 47 1.88 2.90 -16.34
CA MET A 47 3.25 2.84 -15.83
C MET A 47 3.64 1.42 -15.48
N VAL A 48 2.73 0.63 -14.90
CA VAL A 48 3.05 -0.71 -14.41
C VAL A 48 3.47 -1.65 -15.55
N SER A 49 2.83 -1.52 -16.72
CA SER A 49 3.09 -2.34 -17.90
C SER A 49 4.25 -1.84 -18.75
N ASN A 50 4.35 -0.52 -18.95
CA ASN A 50 5.36 0.06 -19.85
C ASN A 50 6.67 0.40 -19.14
N GLN A 51 6.62 0.78 -17.86
CA GLN A 51 7.74 1.32 -17.09
C GLN A 51 7.70 0.86 -15.61
N PRO A 52 7.87 -0.45 -15.33
CA PRO A 52 7.70 -1.02 -13.99
C PRO A 52 8.63 -0.38 -12.94
N VAL A 53 9.83 0.03 -13.32
CA VAL A 53 10.75 0.75 -12.41
C VAL A 53 10.18 2.11 -12.02
N LEU A 54 9.64 2.88 -12.97
CA LEU A 54 9.04 4.18 -12.69
C LEU A 54 7.79 4.04 -11.82
N PHE A 55 7.00 2.98 -12.03
CA PHE A 55 5.87 2.63 -11.18
C PHE A 55 6.30 2.43 -9.71
N VAL A 56 7.33 1.61 -9.46
CA VAL A 56 7.86 1.34 -8.12
C VAL A 56 8.33 2.64 -7.47
N LEU A 57 9.16 3.41 -8.16
CA LEU A 57 9.70 4.67 -7.64
C LEU A 57 8.59 5.66 -7.31
N THR A 58 7.57 5.76 -8.18
CA THR A 58 6.43 6.67 -7.97
C THR A 58 5.60 6.24 -6.76
N LYS A 59 5.27 4.95 -6.61
CA LYS A 59 4.53 4.46 -5.43
C LYS A 59 5.31 4.70 -4.14
N ILE A 60 6.59 4.35 -4.10
CA ILE A 60 7.44 4.55 -2.91
C ILE A 60 7.54 6.04 -2.57
N ALA A 61 7.78 6.90 -3.55
CA ALA A 61 7.88 8.34 -3.33
C ALA A 61 6.57 8.91 -2.78
N LEU A 62 5.43 8.55 -3.37
CA LEU A 62 4.13 9.06 -2.97
C LEU A 62 3.74 8.63 -1.55
N VAL A 63 3.96 7.36 -1.18
CA VAL A 63 3.66 6.87 0.16
C VAL A 63 4.63 7.41 1.20
N SER A 64 5.93 7.43 0.89
CA SER A 64 6.94 7.93 1.81
C SER A 64 6.72 9.41 2.08
N PHE A 65 6.49 10.20 1.03
CA PHE A 65 6.22 11.63 1.15
C PHE A 65 4.90 11.92 1.85
N GLY A 66 3.82 11.22 1.50
CA GLY A 66 2.52 11.35 2.15
C GLY A 66 2.59 11.00 3.64
N SER A 67 3.25 9.89 3.97
CA SER A 67 3.47 9.45 5.36
C SER A 67 4.34 10.45 6.13
N PHE A 68 5.39 10.98 5.51
CA PHE A 68 6.25 12.01 6.10
C PHE A 68 5.47 13.30 6.40
N LEU A 69 4.66 13.78 5.45
CA LEU A 69 3.88 15.01 5.60
C LEU A 69 2.85 14.89 6.72
N LEU A 70 2.13 13.77 6.76
CA LEU A 70 1.16 13.48 7.83
C LEU A 70 1.84 13.29 9.18
N TRP A 71 3.00 12.63 9.21
CA TRP A 71 3.78 12.48 10.44
C TRP A 71 4.28 13.83 10.98
N ASN A 72 4.65 14.75 10.10
CA ASN A 72 5.06 16.10 10.50
C ASN A 72 3.89 16.90 11.10
N HIS A 73 2.66 16.66 10.63
CA HIS A 73 1.45 17.32 11.13
C HIS A 73 0.65 16.48 12.13
N ARG A 74 1.25 15.43 12.73
CA ARG A 74 0.57 14.48 13.64
C ARG A 74 -0.05 15.10 14.89
N SER A 75 0.26 16.35 15.20
CA SER A 75 -0.41 17.14 16.24
C SER A 75 -1.86 17.48 15.90
N HIS A 76 -2.24 17.43 14.62
CA HIS A 76 -3.60 17.69 14.16
C HIS A 76 -4.40 16.38 14.02
N PRO A 77 -5.66 16.34 14.49
CA PRO A 77 -6.48 15.13 14.43
C PRO A 77 -6.71 14.65 12.99
N PHE A 78 -6.79 15.57 12.02
CA PHE A 78 -6.92 15.21 10.60
C PHE A 78 -5.71 14.43 10.07
N ALA A 79 -4.50 14.71 10.55
CA ALA A 79 -3.31 13.97 10.12
C ALA A 79 -3.34 12.52 10.64
N VAL A 80 -3.80 12.33 11.89
CA VAL A 80 -3.96 11.01 12.50
C VAL A 80 -5.02 10.19 11.75
N VAL A 81 -6.17 10.80 11.45
CA VAL A 81 -7.23 10.16 10.64
C VAL A 81 -6.69 9.83 9.24
N GLY A 82 -5.93 10.73 8.62
CA GLY A 82 -5.30 10.49 7.32
C GLY A 82 -4.36 9.28 7.34
N ILE A 83 -3.50 9.17 8.35
CA ILE A 83 -2.60 8.01 8.51
C ILE A 83 -3.41 6.72 8.64
N PHE A 84 -4.49 6.74 9.44
CA PHE A 84 -5.34 5.58 9.63
C PHE A 84 -6.09 5.17 8.36
N LEU A 85 -6.58 6.14 7.59
CA LEU A 85 -7.23 5.89 6.30
C LEU A 85 -6.26 5.30 5.28
N ILE A 86 -5.03 5.82 5.18
CA ILE A 86 -4.00 5.25 4.30
C ILE A 86 -3.69 3.81 4.70
N PHE A 87 -3.56 3.54 6.00
CA PHE A 87 -3.39 2.18 6.50
C PHE A 87 -4.54 1.26 6.09
N LEU A 88 -5.80 1.68 6.27
CA LEU A 88 -6.98 0.93 5.86
C LEU A 88 -6.99 0.64 4.35
N THR A 89 -6.69 1.65 3.52
CA THR A 89 -6.60 1.47 2.07
C THR A 89 -5.59 0.38 1.72
N TYR A 90 -4.37 0.47 2.25
CA TYR A 90 -3.34 -0.54 2.00
C TYR A 90 -3.68 -1.93 2.54
N TYR A 91 -4.33 -1.98 3.71
CA TYR A 91 -4.79 -3.23 4.30
C TYR A 91 -5.85 -3.91 3.42
N PHE A 92 -6.82 -3.16 2.91
CA PHE A 92 -7.83 -3.69 1.99
C PHE A 92 -7.23 -4.13 0.65
N THR A 93 -6.28 -3.38 0.11
CA THR A 93 -5.55 -3.79 -1.10
C THR A 93 -4.81 -5.09 -0.90
N LEU A 94 -4.14 -5.28 0.25
CA LEU A 94 -3.50 -6.55 0.59
C LEU A 94 -4.52 -7.69 0.67
N LEU A 95 -5.65 -7.50 1.35
CA LEU A 95 -6.71 -8.51 1.41
C LEU A 95 -7.25 -8.87 0.03
N HIS A 96 -7.37 -7.90 -0.87
CA HIS A 96 -7.76 -8.12 -2.25
C HIS A 96 -6.73 -9.01 -2.98
N HIS A 97 -5.44 -8.69 -2.88
CA HIS A 97 -4.36 -9.51 -3.43
C HIS A 97 -4.37 -10.94 -2.86
N LEU A 98 -4.54 -11.10 -1.55
CA LEU A 98 -4.61 -12.40 -0.90
C LEU A 98 -5.84 -13.21 -1.33
N ARG A 99 -7.00 -12.56 -1.47
CA ARG A 99 -8.22 -13.20 -1.97
C ARG A 99 -8.03 -13.67 -3.42
N PHE A 100 -7.42 -12.84 -4.26
CA PHE A 100 -7.11 -13.21 -5.64
C PHE A 100 -6.12 -14.38 -5.69
N THR A 101 -5.03 -14.29 -4.92
CA THR A 101 -4.00 -15.34 -4.81
C THR A 101 -4.59 -16.66 -4.33
N SER A 102 -5.40 -16.64 -3.27
CA SER A 102 -6.01 -17.85 -2.71
C SER A 102 -7.04 -18.48 -3.65
N GLY A 103 -7.84 -17.67 -4.34
CA GLY A 103 -8.74 -18.14 -5.40
C GLY A 103 -7.95 -18.80 -6.53
N PHE A 104 -6.87 -18.16 -6.97
CA PHE A 104 -5.99 -18.68 -8.02
C PHE A 104 -5.32 -20.00 -7.62
N VAL A 105 -4.78 -20.10 -6.40
CA VAL A 105 -4.18 -21.34 -5.87
C VAL A 105 -5.20 -22.47 -5.82
N ARG A 106 -6.45 -22.21 -5.41
CA ARG A 106 -7.52 -23.22 -5.44
C ARG A 106 -7.79 -23.72 -6.85
N THR A 107 -7.87 -22.80 -7.82
CA THR A 107 -8.09 -23.17 -9.22
C THR A 107 -6.95 -24.02 -9.80
N ILE A 108 -5.69 -23.73 -9.45
CA ILE A 108 -4.54 -24.50 -9.94
C ILE A 108 -4.36 -25.83 -9.22
N VAL A 109 -4.52 -25.85 -7.90
CA VAL A 109 -4.26 -27.04 -7.06
C VAL A 109 -5.45 -28.01 -7.08
N GLY A 110 -6.62 -27.58 -7.58
CA GLY A 110 -7.78 -28.45 -7.76
C GLY A 110 -8.49 -28.83 -6.46
N VAL A 111 -8.48 -27.94 -5.46
CA VAL A 111 -9.21 -28.08 -4.18
C VAL A 111 -10.35 -27.08 -4.12
#